data_AF-A0A6I2W6D5-F1
#
_entry.id   AF-A0A6I2W6D5-F1
#
_cell.length_a   1.000
_cell.length_b   1.000
_cell.length_c   1.000
_cell.angle_alpha   90.00
_cell.angle_beta   90.00
_cell.angle_gamma   90.00
#
_symmetry.space_group_name_H-M   'P 1'
#
loop_
_entity.id
_entity.type
_entity.pdbx_description
1 polymer ?
#
loop_
_entity_poly.entity_id
_entity_poly.type
_entity_poly.pdbx_seq_one_letter_code
_entity_poly.pdbx_strand_id
1 'polypeptide(L)'
;MNKLTKTTIAAAFSVSLIIGSGAFASAHENRVPCPTASSTATNSAADYANVSNAYANYINGTNSAYNSSVTEANLAAEAAIAAQKAVVKAAKDALKVAHDKVVAAKQALKVDPTSVEKKAALDAAKVEAKAAKAVVEAQRALLKAERDANEQAHKAIRKATSDRTQALKSCHAPKPPKAKGKRD
;
A
#
# COMPACT_ATOMS: atom_id res chain seq x y z
N MET A 1 -44.56 -1.77 -5.84
CA MET A 1 -43.74 -2.84 -6.48
C MET A 1 -42.29 -2.64 -6.05
N ASN A 2 -41.86 -3.34 -4.99
CA ASN A 2 -40.58 -3.13 -4.28
C ASN A 2 -39.55 -4.22 -4.63
N LYS A 3 -38.76 -4.05 -5.70
CA LYS A 3 -37.71 -5.02 -6.05
C LYS A 3 -36.31 -4.44 -6.33
N LEU A 4 -36.05 -3.15 -6.09
CA LEU A 4 -34.77 -2.52 -6.46
C LEU A 4 -33.76 -2.26 -5.32
N THR A 5 -34.06 -2.60 -4.06
CA THR A 5 -33.21 -2.20 -2.91
C THR A 5 -32.43 -3.34 -2.24
N LYS A 6 -32.57 -4.60 -2.69
CA LYS A 6 -31.87 -5.74 -2.06
C LYS A 6 -30.54 -6.13 -2.72
N THR A 7 -30.21 -5.59 -3.89
CA THR A 7 -29.07 -6.07 -4.68
C THR A 7 -27.78 -5.24 -4.51
N THR A 8 -27.87 -4.00 -4.01
CA THR A 8 -26.71 -3.09 -4.03
C THR A 8 -25.74 -3.29 -2.85
N ILE A 9 -26.19 -3.87 -1.73
CA ILE A 9 -25.35 -4.02 -0.53
C ILE A 9 -24.47 -5.29 -0.60
N ALA A 10 -24.86 -6.30 -1.38
CA ALA A 10 -24.08 -7.52 -1.56
C ALA A 10 -22.83 -7.33 -2.45
N ALA A 11 -22.82 -6.29 -3.29
CA ALA A 11 -21.69 -5.99 -4.17
C ALA A 11 -20.53 -5.26 -3.47
N ALA A 12 -20.77 -4.63 -2.30
CA ALA A 12 -19.72 -3.93 -1.56
C ALA A 12 -18.81 -4.88 -0.76
N PHE A 13 -19.29 -6.08 -0.43
CA PHE A 13 -18.52 -7.08 0.33
C PHE A 13 -17.70 -8.05 -0.55
N SER A 14 -17.90 -8.01 -1.87
CA SER A 14 -17.19 -8.88 -2.84
C SER A 14 -15.89 -8.27 -3.38
N VAL A 15 -15.53 -7.04 -2.98
CA VAL A 15 -14.23 -6.41 -3.34
C VAL A 15 -13.08 -6.90 -2.43
N SER A 16 -13.41 -7.56 -1.32
CA SER A 16 -12.43 -8.08 -0.35
C SER A 16 -11.59 -9.27 -0.85
N LEU A 17 -11.84 -9.78 -2.06
CA LEU A 17 -11.20 -10.98 -2.61
C LEU A 17 -10.28 -10.72 -3.83
N ILE A 18 -9.88 -9.46 -4.08
CA ILE A 18 -8.99 -9.12 -5.22
C ILE A 18 -7.55 -8.74 -4.77
N ILE A 19 -7.30 -8.54 -3.47
CA ILE A 19 -5.95 -8.17 -2.97
C ILE A 19 -5.19 -9.39 -2.40
N GLY A 20 -5.64 -10.60 -2.71
CA GLY A 20 -4.96 -11.84 -2.38
C GLY A 20 -4.38 -12.47 -3.64
N SER A 21 -3.07 -12.72 -3.63
CA SER A 21 -2.33 -13.54 -4.63
C SER A 21 -2.30 -13.00 -6.07
N GLY A 22 -1.29 -12.18 -6.41
CA GLY A 22 -1.00 -11.96 -7.84
C GLY A 22 0.10 -10.97 -8.24
N ALA A 23 0.52 -10.03 -7.39
CA ALA A 23 1.39 -8.92 -7.84
C ALA A 23 2.79 -8.89 -7.21
N PHE A 24 3.31 -10.02 -6.72
CA PHE A 24 4.73 -10.15 -6.30
C PHE A 24 5.52 -11.01 -7.29
N ALA A 25 5.22 -10.91 -8.58
CA ALA A 25 5.94 -11.59 -9.64
C ALA A 25 6.38 -10.55 -10.68
N SER A 26 7.42 -9.80 -10.36
CA SER A 26 8.59 -9.56 -11.24
C SER A 26 9.38 -8.34 -10.76
N ALA A 27 10.21 -8.52 -9.74
CA ALA A 27 11.32 -7.60 -9.47
C ALA A 27 12.69 -8.32 -9.52
N HIS A 28 12.69 -9.61 -9.89
CA HIS A 28 13.91 -10.42 -9.89
C HIS A 28 14.70 -10.38 -11.21
N GLU A 29 14.17 -9.78 -12.29
CA GLU A 29 14.82 -9.82 -13.61
C GLU A 29 15.97 -8.82 -13.82
N ASN A 30 16.21 -7.85 -12.91
CA ASN A 30 17.22 -6.80 -13.12
C ASN A 30 18.30 -6.71 -12.02
N ARG A 31 18.63 -7.81 -11.33
CA ARG A 31 19.82 -7.79 -10.47
C ARG A 31 21.07 -7.85 -11.35
N VAL A 32 21.75 -6.72 -11.50
CA VAL A 32 23.10 -6.67 -12.07
C VAL A 32 23.97 -7.62 -11.25
N PRO A 33 24.58 -8.66 -11.84
CA PRO A 33 25.43 -9.57 -11.10
C PRO A 33 26.64 -8.81 -10.55
N CYS A 34 27.11 -9.19 -9.36
CA CYS A 34 28.40 -8.68 -8.87
C CYS A 34 29.46 -9.04 -9.92
N PRO A 35 30.30 -8.10 -10.38
CA PRO A 35 31.37 -8.42 -11.30
C PRO A 35 32.26 -9.49 -10.67
N THR A 36 32.18 -10.71 -11.18
CA THR A 36 33.11 -11.77 -10.81
C THR A 36 34.47 -11.34 -11.32
N ALA A 37 35.42 -11.14 -10.41
CA ALA A 37 36.83 -11.10 -10.78
C ALA A 37 37.22 -12.50 -11.29
N SER A 38 36.90 -12.79 -12.55
CA SER A 38 37.50 -13.91 -13.25
C SER A 38 38.98 -13.56 -13.38
N SER A 39 39.80 -14.20 -12.54
CA SER A 39 41.26 -14.19 -12.53
C SER A 39 41.97 -13.01 -11.83
N THR A 40 42.69 -13.39 -10.79
CA THR A 40 44.11 -13.07 -10.52
C THR A 40 44.59 -11.67 -10.89
N ALA A 41 44.56 -10.74 -9.93
CA ALA A 41 45.25 -9.45 -9.96
C ALA A 41 45.01 -8.60 -11.23
N THR A 42 44.28 -7.49 -11.08
CA THR A 42 44.28 -6.39 -12.06
C THR A 42 45.73 -5.94 -12.31
N ASN A 43 46.36 -6.46 -13.36
CA ASN A 43 47.76 -6.22 -13.68
C ASN A 43 47.94 -4.99 -14.59
N SER A 44 46.84 -4.42 -15.10
CA SER A 44 46.85 -3.23 -15.96
C SER A 44 45.84 -2.17 -15.48
N ALA A 45 46.10 -0.91 -15.84
CA ALA A 45 45.19 0.20 -15.57
C ALA A 45 43.84 0.07 -16.31
N ALA A 46 43.84 -0.54 -17.51
CA ALA A 46 42.64 -0.76 -18.30
C ALA A 46 41.71 -1.80 -17.65
N ASP A 47 42.26 -2.90 -17.12
CA ASP A 47 41.48 -3.92 -16.42
C ASP A 47 40.87 -3.35 -15.13
N TYR A 48 41.64 -2.53 -14.40
CA TYR A 48 41.13 -1.85 -13.21
C TYR A 48 39.99 -0.89 -13.54
N ALA A 49 40.10 -0.10 -14.61
CA ALA A 49 39.03 0.80 -15.05
C ALA A 49 37.75 0.03 -15.45
N ASN A 50 37.89 -1.07 -16.18
CA ASN A 50 36.75 -1.89 -16.59
C ASN A 50 36.03 -2.53 -15.40
N VAL A 51 36.76 -3.14 -14.45
CA VAL A 51 36.16 -3.74 -13.24
C VAL A 51 35.57 -2.66 -12.34
N SER A 52 36.19 -1.47 -12.26
CA SER A 52 35.65 -0.33 -11.49
C SER A 52 34.33 0.17 -12.07
N ASN A 53 34.23 0.29 -13.40
CA ASN A 53 32.99 0.65 -14.08
C ASN A 53 31.89 -0.41 -13.88
N ALA A 54 32.25 -1.69 -13.99
CA ALA A 54 31.31 -2.78 -13.72
C ALA A 54 30.82 -2.78 -12.26
N TYR A 55 31.70 -2.48 -11.30
CA TYR A 55 31.33 -2.33 -9.89
C TYR A 55 30.43 -1.12 -9.63
N ALA A 56 30.69 0.02 -10.29
CA ALA A 56 29.81 1.18 -10.23
C ALA A 56 28.41 0.87 -10.78
N ASN A 57 28.33 0.16 -11.92
CA ASN A 57 27.07 -0.31 -12.50
C ASN A 57 26.33 -1.28 -11.56
N TYR A 58 27.06 -2.16 -10.89
CA TYR A 58 26.52 -3.06 -9.87
C TYR A 58 25.89 -2.30 -8.69
N ILE A 59 26.58 -1.30 -8.14
CA ILE A 59 26.04 -0.45 -7.06
C ILE A 59 24.75 0.25 -7.53
N ASN A 60 24.79 0.84 -8.72
CA ASN A 60 23.65 1.56 -9.28
C ASN A 60 22.45 0.63 -9.51
N GLY A 61 22.67 -0.55 -10.09
CA GLY A 61 21.62 -1.56 -10.27
C GLY A 61 21.05 -2.06 -8.95
N THR A 62 21.90 -2.28 -7.94
CA THR A 62 21.46 -2.71 -6.60
C THR A 62 20.62 -1.63 -5.91
N ASN A 63 21.02 -0.36 -6.01
CA ASN A 63 20.23 0.76 -5.49
C ASN A 63 18.92 0.96 -6.25
N SER A 64 18.93 0.79 -7.57
CA SER A 64 17.72 0.87 -8.41
C SER A 64 16.70 -0.20 -8.01
N ALA A 65 17.13 -1.46 -7.86
CA ALA A 65 16.25 -2.55 -7.42
C ALA A 65 15.66 -2.31 -6.02
N TYR A 66 16.44 -1.75 -5.11
CA TYR A 66 15.96 -1.32 -3.79
C TYR A 66 14.87 -0.24 -3.93
N ASN A 67 15.12 0.82 -4.71
CA ASN A 67 14.16 1.91 -4.89
C ASN A 67 12.86 1.42 -5.53
N SER A 68 12.92 0.54 -6.55
CA SER A 68 11.73 -0.06 -7.13
C SER A 68 10.91 -0.84 -6.10
N SER A 69 11.59 -1.66 -5.27
CA SER A 69 10.92 -2.43 -4.21
C SER A 69 10.25 -1.54 -3.16
N VAL A 70 10.87 -0.41 -2.81
CA VAL A 70 10.29 0.59 -1.89
C VAL A 70 9.06 1.25 -2.51
N THR A 71 9.14 1.66 -3.78
CA THR A 71 8.02 2.28 -4.49
C THR A 71 6.84 1.31 -4.60
N GLU A 72 7.07 0.07 -5.01
CA GLU A 72 6.02 -0.96 -5.10
C GLU A 72 5.33 -1.22 -3.75
N ALA A 73 6.13 -1.34 -2.67
CA ALA A 73 5.60 -1.54 -1.32
C ALA A 73 4.69 -0.37 -0.87
N ASN A 74 5.09 0.86 -1.16
CA ASN A 74 4.29 2.05 -0.83
C ASN A 74 3.02 2.14 -1.69
N LEU A 75 3.11 1.89 -2.99
CA LEU A 75 1.94 1.90 -3.89
C LEU A 75 0.90 0.84 -3.48
N ALA A 76 1.36 -0.35 -3.09
CA ALA A 76 0.47 -1.40 -2.59
C ALA A 76 -0.27 -0.97 -1.30
N ALA A 77 0.43 -0.30 -0.38
CA ALA A 77 -0.19 0.23 0.84
C ALA A 77 -1.20 1.34 0.53
N GLU A 78 -0.86 2.28 -0.35
CA GLU A 78 -1.76 3.35 -0.77
C GLU A 78 -3.03 2.83 -1.43
N ALA A 79 -2.91 1.84 -2.32
CA ALA A 79 -4.05 1.21 -2.98
C ALA A 79 -5.00 0.54 -1.98
N ALA A 80 -4.46 -0.18 -0.98
CA ALA A 80 -5.26 -0.82 0.07
C ALA A 80 -6.02 0.22 0.93
N ILE A 81 -5.38 1.35 1.24
CA ILE A 81 -5.99 2.45 2.02
C ILE A 81 -7.06 3.18 1.19
N ALA A 82 -6.81 3.42 -0.10
CA ALA A 82 -7.73 4.11 -1.00
C ALA A 82 -9.08 3.38 -1.12
N ALA A 83 -9.06 2.06 -1.22
CA ALA A 83 -10.27 1.24 -1.26
C ALA A 83 -11.14 1.44 0.00
N GLN A 84 -10.53 1.47 1.18
CA GLN A 84 -11.26 1.66 2.44
C GLN A 84 -11.79 3.09 2.63
N LYS A 85 -11.07 4.10 2.12
CA LYS A 85 -11.55 5.49 2.12
C LYS A 85 -12.85 5.63 1.33
N ALA A 86 -13.01 4.91 0.22
CA ALA A 86 -14.26 4.89 -0.55
C ALA A 86 -15.43 4.31 0.25
N VAL A 87 -15.20 3.25 1.03
CA VAL A 87 -16.21 2.65 1.93
C VAL A 87 -16.65 3.64 3.01
N VAL A 88 -15.70 4.33 3.66
CA VAL A 88 -16.02 5.37 4.66
C VAL A 88 -16.84 6.50 4.04
N LYS A 89 -16.49 6.93 2.82
CA LYS A 89 -17.25 7.97 2.10
C LYS A 89 -18.69 7.52 1.86
N ALA A 90 -18.90 6.32 1.33
CA ALA A 90 -20.24 5.78 1.10
C ALA A 90 -21.06 5.66 2.41
N ALA A 91 -20.44 5.26 3.51
CA ALA A 91 -21.10 5.20 4.82
C ALA A 91 -21.51 6.60 5.33
N LYS A 92 -20.66 7.61 5.13
CA LYS A 92 -20.98 9.01 5.47
C LYS A 92 -22.12 9.57 4.62
N ASP A 93 -22.12 9.28 3.32
CA ASP A 93 -23.20 9.70 2.43
C ASP A 93 -24.54 9.07 2.85
N ALA A 94 -24.53 7.79 3.24
CA ALA A 94 -25.71 7.12 3.78
C ALA A 94 -26.19 7.73 5.11
N LEU A 95 -25.26 8.10 6.01
CA LEU A 95 -25.60 8.80 7.25
C LEU A 95 -26.26 10.16 6.97
N LYS A 96 -25.75 10.92 5.99
CA LYS A 96 -26.35 12.19 5.60
C LYS A 96 -27.80 12.00 5.14
N VAL A 97 -28.05 11.03 4.26
CA VAL A 97 -29.42 10.72 3.80
C VAL A 97 -30.33 10.27 4.95
N ALA A 98 -29.80 9.51 5.91
CA ALA A 98 -30.56 9.09 7.10
C ALA A 98 -30.89 10.28 8.01
N HIS A 99 -29.93 11.17 8.24
CA HIS A 99 -30.11 12.40 9.01
C HIS A 99 -31.16 13.32 8.38
N ASP A 100 -31.10 13.52 7.05
CA ASP A 100 -32.09 14.36 6.34
C ASP A 100 -33.52 13.82 6.50
N LYS A 101 -33.70 12.49 6.51
CA LYS A 101 -35.00 11.85 6.80
C LYS A 101 -35.46 12.09 8.23
N VAL A 102 -34.56 12.09 9.20
CA VAL A 102 -34.90 12.41 10.61
C VAL A 102 -35.31 13.87 10.75
N VAL A 103 -34.63 14.79 10.07
CA VAL A 103 -35.01 16.21 10.05
C VAL A 103 -36.40 16.38 9.46
N ALA A 104 -36.69 15.74 8.32
CA ALA A 104 -38.01 15.78 7.70
C ALA A 104 -39.10 15.19 8.61
N ALA A 105 -38.86 14.02 9.22
CA ALA A 105 -39.82 13.39 10.14
C ALA A 105 -40.05 14.23 11.40
N LYS A 106 -39.02 14.92 11.92
CA LYS A 106 -39.17 15.87 13.04
C LYS A 106 -39.97 17.10 12.65
N GLN A 107 -39.84 17.59 11.41
CA GLN A 107 -40.65 18.71 10.92
C GLN A 107 -42.11 18.30 10.76
N ALA A 108 -42.39 17.13 10.18
CA ALA A 108 -43.75 16.59 10.07
C ALA A 108 -44.40 16.45 11.46
N LEU A 109 -43.66 15.92 12.44
CA LEU A 109 -44.14 15.79 13.82
C LEU A 109 -44.49 17.13 14.50
N LYS A 110 -43.81 18.22 14.15
CA LYS A 110 -44.12 19.57 14.67
C LYS A 110 -45.41 20.14 14.07
N VAL A 111 -45.72 19.77 12.83
CA VAL A 111 -46.92 20.21 12.11
C VAL A 111 -48.12 19.35 12.50
N ASP A 112 -47.93 18.04 12.61
CA ASP A 112 -48.96 17.08 12.99
C ASP A 112 -48.42 16.02 13.99
N PRO A 113 -48.78 16.11 15.29
CA PRO A 113 -48.26 15.23 16.33
C PRO A 113 -49.05 13.92 16.50
N THR A 114 -49.62 13.37 15.43
CA THR A 114 -50.33 12.08 15.46
C THR A 114 -49.42 10.89 15.84
N SER A 115 -50.03 9.78 16.26
CA SER A 115 -49.32 8.55 16.63
C SER A 115 -48.53 7.93 15.46
N VAL A 116 -48.98 8.15 14.22
CA VAL A 116 -48.30 7.70 13.00
C VAL A 116 -47.00 8.48 12.79
N GLU A 117 -47.05 9.81 12.89
CA GLU A 117 -45.87 10.66 12.75
C GLU A 117 -44.86 10.45 13.90
N LYS A 118 -45.35 10.21 15.13
CA LYS A 118 -44.47 9.80 16.25
C LYS A 118 -43.72 8.51 15.95
N LYS A 119 -44.37 7.53 15.33
CA LYS A 119 -43.75 6.26 14.96
C LYS A 119 -42.75 6.44 13.81
N ALA A 120 -43.10 7.24 12.81
CA ALA A 120 -42.22 7.58 11.69
C ALA A 120 -40.92 8.28 12.15
N ALA A 121 -41.02 9.25 13.06
CA ALA A 121 -39.86 9.93 13.64
C ALA A 121 -38.94 8.98 14.43
N LEU A 122 -39.52 8.06 15.21
CA LEU A 122 -38.78 7.03 15.95
C LEU A 122 -38.06 6.06 15.01
N ASP A 123 -38.73 5.61 13.95
CA ASP A 123 -38.14 4.66 13.01
C ASP A 123 -37.05 5.34 12.16
N ALA A 124 -37.22 6.61 11.80
CA ALA A 124 -36.16 7.41 11.17
C ALA A 124 -34.93 7.53 12.09
N ALA A 125 -35.13 7.84 13.38
CA ALA A 125 -34.04 7.94 14.35
C ALA A 125 -33.28 6.61 14.53
N LYS A 126 -33.98 5.46 14.49
CA LYS A 126 -33.33 4.14 14.50
C LYS A 126 -32.47 3.91 13.26
N VAL A 127 -32.92 4.38 12.09
CA VAL A 127 -32.14 4.27 10.84
C VAL A 127 -30.89 5.13 10.90
N GLU A 128 -31.01 6.36 11.42
CA GLU A 128 -29.86 7.24 11.65
C GLU A 128 -28.84 6.61 12.62
N ALA A 129 -29.31 6.08 13.75
CA ALA A 129 -28.43 5.40 14.71
C ALA A 129 -27.70 4.19 14.09
N LYS A 130 -28.36 3.42 13.22
CA LYS A 130 -27.73 2.32 12.48
C LYS A 130 -26.70 2.82 11.47
N ALA A 131 -27.01 3.89 10.74
CA ALA A 131 -26.07 4.50 9.80
C ALA A 131 -24.83 5.08 10.51
N ALA A 132 -25.01 5.71 11.67
CA ALA A 132 -23.92 6.23 12.48
C ALA A 132 -23.00 5.10 12.98
N LYS A 133 -23.56 3.97 13.43
CA LYS A 133 -22.78 2.78 13.79
C LYS A 133 -21.98 2.24 12.61
N ALA A 134 -22.58 2.18 11.42
CA ALA A 134 -21.90 1.73 10.21
C ALA A 134 -20.72 2.65 9.82
N VAL A 135 -20.84 3.96 10.03
CA VAL A 135 -19.71 4.89 9.84
C VAL A 135 -18.56 4.59 10.80
N VAL A 136 -18.86 4.35 12.09
CA VAL A 136 -17.83 4.01 13.09
C VAL A 136 -17.14 2.70 12.76
N GLU A 137 -17.89 1.68 12.34
CA GLU A 137 -17.33 0.40 11.91
C GLU A 137 -16.45 0.55 10.66
N ALA A 138 -16.89 1.32 9.66
CA ALA A 138 -16.10 1.62 8.47
C ALA A 138 -14.81 2.38 8.82
N GLN A 139 -14.85 3.34 9.75
CA GLN A 139 -13.66 4.05 10.22
C GLN A 139 -12.70 3.13 10.98
N ARG A 140 -13.22 2.21 11.80
CA ARG A 140 -12.38 1.19 12.47
C ARG A 140 -11.73 0.25 11.45
N ALA A 141 -12.45 -0.15 10.42
CA ALA A 141 -11.93 -0.97 9.33
C ALA A 141 -10.82 -0.22 8.55
N LEU A 142 -11.02 1.07 8.27
CA LEU A 142 -9.99 1.93 7.66
C LEU A 142 -8.72 1.97 8.53
N LEU A 143 -8.85 2.25 9.83
CA LEU A 143 -7.69 2.32 10.73
C LEU A 143 -6.94 0.98 10.81
N LYS A 144 -7.66 -0.14 10.81
CA LYS A 144 -7.05 -1.46 10.77
C LYS A 144 -6.31 -1.68 9.45
N ALA A 145 -6.95 -1.38 8.32
CA ALA A 145 -6.34 -1.51 7.00
C ALA A 145 -5.09 -0.62 6.84
N GLU A 146 -5.10 0.61 7.35
CA GLU A 146 -3.93 1.49 7.37
C GLU A 146 -2.77 0.88 8.17
N ARG A 147 -3.06 0.30 9.35
CA ARG A 147 -2.04 -0.38 10.16
C ARG A 147 -1.47 -1.60 9.44
N ASP A 148 -2.34 -2.48 8.95
CA ASP A 148 -1.94 -3.72 8.29
C ASP A 148 -1.14 -3.43 7.00
N ALA A 149 -1.58 -2.45 6.20
CA ALA A 149 -0.90 -2.02 4.98
C ALA A 149 0.48 -1.40 5.28
N ASN A 150 0.56 -0.51 6.26
CA ASN A 150 1.84 0.09 6.66
C ASN A 150 2.80 -0.96 7.22
N GLU A 151 2.33 -1.91 8.03
CA GLU A 151 3.17 -2.98 8.56
C GLU A 151 3.73 -3.86 7.44
N GLN A 152 2.91 -4.21 6.45
CA GLN A 152 3.35 -4.97 5.28
C GLN A 152 4.38 -4.18 4.45
N ALA A 153 4.14 -2.89 4.18
CA ALA A 153 5.09 -2.03 3.49
C ALA A 153 6.42 -1.95 4.24
N HIS A 154 6.39 -1.73 5.56
CA HIS A 154 7.60 -1.70 6.38
C HIS A 154 8.36 -3.03 6.37
N LYS A 155 7.66 -4.17 6.43
CA LYS A 155 8.29 -5.49 6.31
C LYS A 155 8.98 -5.66 4.95
N ALA A 156 8.32 -5.27 3.86
CA ALA A 156 8.88 -5.32 2.52
C ALA A 156 10.12 -4.41 2.38
N ILE A 157 10.04 -3.17 2.87
CA ILE A 157 11.16 -2.21 2.85
C ILE A 157 12.34 -2.72 3.69
N ARG A 158 12.09 -3.30 4.87
CA ARG A 158 13.15 -3.91 5.70
C ARG A 158 13.84 -5.05 4.96
N LYS A 159 13.08 -5.92 4.30
CA LYS A 159 13.64 -7.00 3.48
C LYS A 159 14.48 -6.43 2.34
N ALA A 160 13.96 -5.46 1.58
CA ALA A 160 14.71 -4.81 0.50
C ALA A 160 15.99 -4.14 1.00
N THR A 161 15.95 -3.53 2.19
CA THR A 161 17.12 -2.92 2.85
C THR A 161 18.17 -3.98 3.22
N SER A 162 17.73 -5.11 3.78
CA SER A 162 18.59 -6.24 4.13
C SER A 162 19.25 -6.84 2.89
N ASP A 163 18.45 -7.11 1.85
CA ASP A 163 18.92 -7.64 0.57
C ASP A 163 19.97 -6.72 -0.07
N ARG A 164 19.70 -5.41 -0.12
CA ARG A 164 20.66 -4.41 -0.59
C ARG A 164 21.94 -4.44 0.21
N THR A 165 21.83 -4.47 1.54
CA THR A 165 23.00 -4.47 2.44
C THR A 165 23.83 -5.73 2.24
N GLN A 166 23.20 -6.89 2.13
CA GLN A 166 23.89 -8.16 1.88
C GLN A 166 24.58 -8.14 0.52
N ALA A 167 23.90 -7.68 -0.52
CA ALA A 167 24.46 -7.54 -1.87
C ALA A 167 25.72 -6.67 -1.85
N LEU A 168 25.61 -5.44 -1.34
CA LEU A 168 26.73 -4.49 -1.28
C LEU A 168 27.89 -4.97 -0.36
N LYS A 169 27.61 -5.75 0.68
CA LYS A 169 28.67 -6.34 1.53
C LYS A 169 29.37 -7.51 0.85
N SER A 170 28.63 -8.32 0.08
CA SER A 170 29.15 -9.51 -0.60
C SER A 170 29.99 -9.19 -1.83
N CYS A 171 29.79 -8.01 -2.44
CA CYS A 171 30.54 -7.54 -3.59
C CYS A 171 31.57 -6.49 -3.18
N HIS A 172 32.85 -6.84 -3.19
CA HIS A 172 33.92 -5.93 -2.80
C HIS A 172 34.38 -5.05 -3.96
N ALA A 173 34.71 -3.78 -3.65
CA ALA A 173 35.31 -2.88 -4.60
C ALA A 173 36.65 -3.44 -5.15
N PRO A 174 36.94 -3.24 -6.45
CA PRO A 174 38.22 -3.64 -7.02
C PRO A 174 39.37 -2.90 -6.34
N LYS A 175 40.48 -3.61 -6.11
CA LYS A 175 41.72 -3.01 -5.58
C LYS A 175 42.51 -2.40 -6.74
N PRO A 176 43.12 -1.21 -6.54
CA PRO A 176 44.02 -0.64 -7.54
C PRO A 176 45.23 -1.57 -7.73
N PRO A 177 45.83 -1.57 -8.93
CA PRO A 177 47.06 -2.31 -9.18
C PRO A 177 48.15 -1.87 -8.21
N LYS A 178 48.89 -2.83 -7.63
CA LYS A 178 50.05 -2.48 -6.78
C LYS A 178 51.09 -1.78 -7.66
N ALA A 179 51.40 -0.53 -7.34
CA ALA A 179 52.59 0.11 -7.90
C ALA A 179 53.80 -0.75 -7.51
N LYS A 180 54.44 -1.40 -8.47
CA LYS A 180 55.75 -2.00 -8.22
C LYS A 180 56.68 -0.83 -7.92
N GLY A 181 57.08 -0.69 -6.65
CA GLY A 181 58.05 0.33 -6.26
C GLY A 181 59.27 0.23 -7.18
N LYS A 182 59.71 1.38 -7.69
CA LYS A 182 61.07 1.52 -8.22
C LYS A 182 62.03 0.99 -7.16
N ARG A 183 62.75 -0.08 -7.49
CA ARG A 183 64.06 -0.31 -6.88
C ARG A 183 65.01 0.60 -7.67
N ASP A 184 65.24 1.79 -7.14
CA ASP A 184 66.42 2.58 -7.47
C ASP A 184 67.53 2.20 -6.46
#